data_AF-A0A380C7S2-F1
#
_entry.id   AF-A0A380C7S2-F1
#
_cell.length_a   1.000
_cell.length_b   1.000
_cell.length_c   1.000
_cell.angle_alpha   90.00
_cell.angle_beta   90.00
_cell.angle_gamma   90.00
#
_symmetry.space_group_name_H-M   'P 1'
#
loop_
_entity.id
_entity.type
_entity.pdbx_description
1 polymer ?
#
loop_
_entity_poly.entity_id
_entity_poly.type
_entity_poly.pdbx_seq_one_letter_code
_entity_poly.pdbx_strand_id
1 'polypeptide(L)'
;MSAIKMTAEQIARKVIENKELFILDVRNKDAFEDWKIEGHSFDYLNIPYFDLLDGVDEILPKLPTDRDILVVCAKEGSSIMVAEMVAEAGLNAFYLEGGMKSWSMYLVPIKVGDLTGGGELYQFVRLGKGCLSYMVISEDEAAIIDAVRFTEVFTDFAKSKNAVIKHVFDTHLHADHISGGRHIAQETGATYYLPPKDAEEVVFNYAPLEDGLTVQVGASQIDVSALYSPGHTIGSTSFIVDSKYLLTGDILFIDSIGRPDLAGLAEDWVGDLRETLYRRYRDLAEDLVVLPAHFMIIDELNEDGTVAKRLGDLFAENHGLNIESEEEFHRTVTDNLPPQPNAYEQIRLVNMGKITPENDEQTEMEIGPNRCAVR
;
A
#
# COMPACT_ATOMS: atom_id res chain seq x y z
N MET A 1 19.76 -28.33 14.29
CA MET A 1 18.52 -28.57 13.51
C MET A 1 18.67 -27.82 12.19
N SER A 2 17.97 -28.17 11.12
CA SER A 2 18.00 -27.35 9.90
C SER A 2 17.09 -26.14 10.05
N ALA A 3 17.46 -25.00 9.48
CA ALA A 3 16.58 -23.83 9.44
C ALA A 3 15.26 -24.16 8.71
N ILE A 4 14.16 -23.59 9.20
CA ILE A 4 12.82 -23.79 8.62
C ILE A 4 12.42 -22.54 7.83
N LYS A 5 11.80 -22.69 6.67
CA LYS A 5 11.31 -21.54 5.91
C LYS A 5 10.01 -20.97 6.52
N MET A 6 9.87 -19.65 6.52
CA MET A 6 8.59 -18.95 6.69
C MET A 6 8.25 -18.18 5.40
N THR A 7 6.98 -18.20 5.02
CA THR A 7 6.48 -17.41 3.89
C THR A 7 6.09 -16.00 4.31
N ALA A 8 6.02 -15.06 3.36
CA ALA A 8 5.53 -13.71 3.61
C ALA A 8 4.08 -13.71 4.16
N GLU A 9 3.24 -14.65 3.73
CA GLU A 9 1.89 -14.88 4.27
C GLU A 9 1.92 -15.21 5.77
N GLN A 10 2.80 -16.11 6.20
CA GLN A 10 2.91 -16.49 7.62
C GLN A 10 3.36 -15.31 8.49
N ILE A 11 4.25 -14.45 7.96
CA ILE A 11 4.69 -13.24 8.66
C ILE A 11 3.56 -12.21 8.70
N ALA A 12 2.88 -11.96 7.57
CA ALA A 12 1.75 -11.03 7.50
C ALA A 12 0.64 -11.41 8.49
N ARG A 13 0.36 -12.71 8.63
CA ARG A 13 -0.55 -13.22 9.66
C ARG A 13 -0.07 -12.92 11.08
N LYS A 14 1.23 -13.05 11.37
CA LYS A 14 1.78 -12.67 12.69
C LYS A 14 1.62 -11.17 12.95
N VAL A 15 1.80 -10.33 11.93
CA VAL A 15 1.56 -8.88 12.02
C VAL A 15 0.10 -8.57 12.36
N ILE A 16 -0.86 -9.11 11.58
CA ILE A 16 -2.29 -8.86 11.76
C ILE A 16 -2.81 -9.45 13.07
N GLU A 17 -2.41 -10.69 13.40
CA GLU A 17 -2.85 -11.38 14.63
C GLU A 17 -2.08 -10.90 15.88
N ASN A 18 -1.24 -9.86 15.75
CA ASN A 18 -0.41 -9.29 16.81
C ASN A 18 0.38 -10.35 17.60
N LYS A 19 1.01 -11.28 16.89
CA LYS A 19 1.82 -12.35 17.47
C LYS A 19 3.27 -11.91 17.65
N GLU A 20 3.93 -12.44 18.67
CA GLU A 20 5.35 -12.18 18.88
C GLU A 20 6.23 -12.80 17.77
N LEU A 21 7.26 -12.06 17.38
CA LEU A 21 8.33 -12.52 16.49
C LEU A 21 9.62 -11.78 16.80
N PHE A 22 10.73 -12.49 16.88
CA PHE A 22 12.06 -11.86 16.92
C PHE A 22 12.67 -11.87 15.53
N ILE A 23 13.12 -10.72 15.03
CA ILE A 23 13.72 -10.59 13.71
C ILE A 23 15.22 -10.29 13.84
N LEU A 24 16.04 -11.22 13.34
CA LEU A 24 17.46 -11.01 13.10
C LEU A 24 17.64 -10.54 11.66
N ASP A 25 17.78 -9.24 11.46
CA ASP A 25 18.01 -8.66 10.14
C ASP A 25 19.50 -8.64 9.82
N VAL A 26 19.92 -9.38 8.79
CA VAL A 26 21.32 -9.51 8.39
C VAL A 26 21.71 -8.63 7.19
N ARG A 27 20.84 -7.68 6.81
CA ARG A 27 21.16 -6.65 5.82
C ARG A 27 22.10 -5.60 6.43
N ASN A 28 22.68 -4.78 5.55
CA ASN A 28 23.43 -3.60 5.97
C ASN A 28 22.56 -2.67 6.81
N LYS A 29 23.19 -1.97 7.75
CA LYS A 29 22.52 -1.07 8.69
C LYS A 29 21.62 -0.04 8.00
N ASP A 30 22.12 0.63 6.96
CA ASP A 30 21.36 1.63 6.22
C ASP A 30 20.09 1.04 5.58
N ALA A 31 20.14 -0.20 5.10
CA ALA A 31 18.98 -0.86 4.50
C ALA A 31 17.92 -1.29 5.54
N PHE A 32 18.36 -1.62 6.76
CA PHE A 32 17.48 -1.92 7.89
C PHE A 32 16.85 -0.64 8.47
N GLU A 33 17.62 0.44 8.55
CA GLU A 33 17.16 1.75 9.03
C GLU A 33 16.21 2.43 8.03
N ASP A 34 16.42 2.24 6.72
CA ASP A 34 15.50 2.76 5.69
C ASP A 34 14.14 2.07 5.71
N TRP A 35 14.11 0.74 5.88
CA TRP A 35 12.86 -0.01 6.06
C TRP A 35 13.09 -1.43 6.59
N LYS A 36 12.09 -1.97 7.28
CA LYS A 36 12.10 -3.32 7.86
C LYS A 36 10.69 -3.91 7.89
N ILE A 37 10.58 -5.19 8.22
CA ILE A 37 9.29 -5.81 8.54
C ILE A 37 8.82 -5.22 9.87
N GLU A 38 7.65 -4.61 9.91
CA GLU A 38 7.10 -4.02 11.14
C GLU A 38 5.92 -4.81 11.67
N GLY A 39 5.77 -4.79 13.00
CA GLY A 39 4.70 -5.44 13.74
C GLY A 39 4.67 -4.94 15.18
N HIS A 40 3.48 -4.80 15.76
CA HIS A 40 3.28 -4.25 17.10
C HIS A 40 4.02 -5.03 18.20
N SER A 41 4.19 -6.35 18.02
CA SER A 41 4.83 -7.25 19.00
C SER A 41 6.15 -7.84 18.49
N PHE A 42 6.87 -7.11 17.63
CA PHE A 42 8.13 -7.59 17.04
C PHE A 42 9.35 -6.97 17.71
N ASP A 43 10.34 -7.81 17.99
CA ASP A 43 11.67 -7.41 18.49
C ASP A 43 12.71 -7.52 17.37
N TYR A 44 13.75 -6.70 17.42
CA TYR A 44 14.74 -6.60 16.33
C TYR A 44 16.18 -6.64 16.82
N LEU A 45 17.02 -7.33 16.06
CA LEU A 45 18.46 -7.21 16.10
C LEU A 45 18.99 -7.11 14.67
N ASN A 46 19.71 -6.03 14.35
CA ASN A 46 20.37 -5.90 13.05
C ASN A 46 21.88 -6.14 13.18
N ILE A 47 22.39 -7.17 12.51
CA ILE A 47 23.81 -7.51 12.44
C ILE A 47 24.11 -7.93 10.99
N PRO A 48 24.85 -7.13 10.21
CA PRO A 48 25.14 -7.46 8.81
C PRO A 48 25.78 -8.84 8.65
N TYR A 49 25.37 -9.59 7.63
CA TYR A 49 25.79 -10.99 7.47
C TYR A 49 27.31 -11.18 7.38
N PHE A 50 28.05 -10.18 6.89
CA PHE A 50 29.51 -10.26 6.77
C PHE A 50 30.21 -10.31 8.13
N ASP A 51 29.57 -9.81 9.19
CA ASP A 51 30.05 -9.91 10.57
C ASP A 51 29.77 -11.29 11.19
N LEU A 52 29.00 -12.15 10.51
CA LEU A 52 28.57 -13.47 10.98
C LEU A 52 29.20 -14.62 10.18
N LEU A 53 30.15 -14.34 9.28
CA LEU A 53 30.77 -15.35 8.42
C LEU A 53 31.57 -16.40 9.21
N ASP A 54 32.18 -16.00 10.32
CA ASP A 54 32.98 -16.87 11.19
C ASP A 54 32.13 -17.58 12.26
N GLY A 55 30.81 -17.32 12.31
CA GLY A 55 29.87 -17.94 13.26
C GLY A 55 28.97 -16.92 13.96
N VAL A 56 28.05 -17.44 14.79
CA VAL A 56 27.02 -16.64 15.50
C VAL A 56 27.24 -16.54 17.02
N ASP A 57 28.34 -17.10 17.54
CA ASP A 57 28.59 -17.23 18.99
C ASP A 57 28.48 -15.89 19.75
N GLU A 58 28.97 -14.80 19.15
CA GLU A 58 28.95 -13.47 19.77
C GLU A 58 27.54 -12.88 19.90
N ILE A 59 26.60 -13.32 19.07
CA ILE A 59 25.22 -12.82 19.06
C ILE A 59 24.25 -13.75 19.80
N LEU A 60 24.59 -15.02 20.04
CA LEU A 60 23.72 -15.97 20.76
C LEU A 60 23.17 -15.42 22.09
N PRO A 61 23.95 -14.73 22.95
CA PRO A 61 23.41 -14.17 24.21
C PRO A 61 22.37 -13.07 24.02
N LYS A 62 22.27 -12.49 22.82
CA LYS A 62 21.30 -11.44 22.45
C LYS A 62 20.04 -11.99 21.80
N LEU A 63 20.06 -13.27 21.40
CA LEU A 63 18.92 -13.92 20.76
C LEU A 63 18.00 -14.55 21.83
N PRO A 64 16.67 -14.48 21.65
CA PRO A 64 15.76 -15.10 22.59
C PRO A 64 15.80 -16.63 22.48
N THR A 65 15.50 -17.31 23.58
CA THR A 65 15.46 -18.78 23.67
C THR A 65 14.04 -19.33 23.75
N ASP A 66 13.05 -18.45 23.91
CA ASP A 66 11.65 -18.75 24.23
C ASP A 66 10.66 -18.45 23.09
N ARG A 67 11.12 -17.90 21.97
CA ARG A 67 10.28 -17.51 20.82
C ARG A 67 10.97 -17.75 19.47
N ASP A 68 10.20 -17.72 18.40
CA ASP A 68 10.68 -17.88 17.02
C ASP A 68 11.65 -16.76 16.63
N ILE A 69 12.78 -17.12 16.01
CA ILE A 69 13.74 -16.17 15.40
C ILE A 69 13.60 -16.25 13.89
N LEU A 70 13.15 -15.18 13.26
CA LEU A 70 13.17 -15.02 11.81
C LEU A 70 14.43 -14.27 11.39
N VAL A 71 15.28 -14.94 10.61
CA VAL A 71 16.45 -14.31 9.98
C VAL A 71 16.05 -13.77 8.61
N VAL A 72 16.34 -12.50 8.34
CA VAL A 72 15.96 -11.85 7.07
C VAL A 72 17.16 -11.23 6.35
N CYS A 73 17.19 -11.39 5.03
CA CYS A 73 18.09 -10.67 4.14
C CYS A 73 17.34 -10.27 2.85
N ALA A 74 18.02 -9.62 1.89
CA ALA A 74 17.36 -9.09 0.69
C ALA A 74 16.69 -10.17 -0.20
N LYS A 75 17.39 -11.30 -0.46
CA LYS A 75 16.97 -12.38 -1.37
C LYS A 75 17.20 -13.76 -0.77
N GLU A 76 16.98 -13.92 0.54
CA GLU A 76 17.10 -15.15 1.35
C GLU A 76 18.49 -15.82 1.52
N GLY A 77 19.42 -15.69 0.58
CA GLY A 77 20.68 -16.47 0.59
C GLY A 77 21.50 -16.34 1.88
N SER A 78 21.83 -15.11 2.30
CA SER A 78 22.56 -14.89 3.56
C SER A 78 21.74 -15.25 4.80
N SER A 79 20.41 -15.10 4.76
CA SER A 79 19.56 -15.47 5.90
C SER A 79 19.44 -16.97 6.07
N ILE A 80 19.49 -17.77 5.00
CA ILE A 80 19.56 -19.24 5.12
C ILE A 80 20.81 -19.64 5.88
N MET A 81 21.99 -19.16 5.44
CA MET A 81 23.27 -19.45 6.09
C MET A 81 23.24 -19.11 7.58
N VAL A 82 22.80 -17.89 7.94
CA VAL A 82 22.77 -17.46 9.34
C VAL A 82 21.69 -18.22 10.14
N ALA A 83 20.52 -18.48 9.56
CA ALA A 83 19.48 -19.25 10.22
C ALA A 83 19.94 -20.69 10.51
N GLU A 84 20.71 -21.31 9.62
CA GLU A 84 21.30 -22.63 9.84
C GLU A 84 22.27 -22.60 11.02
N MET A 85 23.17 -21.62 11.09
CA MET A 85 24.09 -21.46 12.22
C MET A 85 23.34 -21.26 13.55
N VAL A 86 22.28 -20.45 13.56
CA VAL A 86 21.43 -20.23 14.76
C VAL A 86 20.68 -21.51 15.15
N ALA A 87 20.19 -22.29 14.18
CA ALA A 87 19.51 -23.56 14.42
C ALA A 87 20.46 -24.69 14.86
N GLU A 88 21.73 -24.65 14.45
CA GLU A 88 22.80 -25.53 14.93
C GLU A 88 23.18 -25.24 16.38
N ALA A 89 23.14 -23.96 16.78
CA ALA A 89 23.29 -23.53 18.17
C ALA A 89 22.09 -23.90 19.07
N GLY A 90 21.04 -24.52 18.52
CA GLY A 90 19.91 -25.08 19.26
C GLY A 90 18.72 -24.14 19.45
N LEU A 91 18.70 -22.99 18.78
CA LEU A 91 17.58 -22.04 18.82
C LEU A 91 16.56 -22.32 17.70
N ASN A 92 15.32 -21.86 17.89
CA ASN A 92 14.26 -22.03 16.90
C ASN A 92 14.37 -20.97 15.80
N ALA A 93 15.14 -21.28 14.75
CA ALA A 93 15.46 -20.34 13.68
C ALA A 93 14.73 -20.64 12.38
N PHE A 94 14.27 -19.55 11.75
CA PHE A 94 13.62 -19.55 10.47
C PHE A 94 14.28 -18.55 9.53
N TYR A 95 14.03 -18.70 8.24
CA TYR A 95 14.36 -17.66 7.24
C TYR A 95 13.13 -17.32 6.41
N LEU A 96 13.06 -16.07 5.93
CA LEU A 96 12.01 -15.63 5.02
C LEU A 96 12.27 -16.15 3.60
N GLU A 97 11.36 -17.00 3.09
CA GLU A 97 11.37 -17.48 1.71
C GLU A 97 11.30 -16.29 0.73
N GLY A 98 12.28 -16.17 -0.16
CA GLY A 98 12.46 -15.06 -1.09
C GLY A 98 13.01 -13.76 -0.48
N GLY A 99 13.25 -13.73 0.84
CA GLY A 99 13.79 -12.58 1.57
C GLY A 99 12.89 -11.35 1.54
N MET A 100 13.46 -10.18 1.83
CA MET A 100 12.72 -8.91 1.82
C MET A 100 12.08 -8.60 0.45
N LYS A 101 12.58 -9.17 -0.65
CA LYS A 101 11.93 -9.08 -1.97
C LYS A 101 10.54 -9.73 -1.96
N SER A 102 10.36 -10.89 -1.33
CA SER A 102 9.02 -11.50 -1.26
C SER A 102 8.09 -10.73 -0.32
N TRP A 103 8.61 -10.22 0.80
CA TRP A 103 7.86 -9.36 1.72
C TRP A 103 7.35 -8.09 1.03
N SER A 104 8.20 -7.43 0.24
CA SER A 104 7.80 -6.21 -0.47
C SER A 104 6.77 -6.45 -1.56
N MET A 105 6.59 -7.68 -2.03
CA MET A 105 5.64 -8.02 -3.10
C MET A 105 4.33 -8.63 -2.58
N TYR A 106 4.27 -9.02 -1.30
CA TYR A 106 3.13 -9.75 -0.76
C TYR A 106 1.95 -8.83 -0.44
N LEU A 107 0.75 -9.25 -0.84
CA LEU A 107 -0.52 -8.59 -0.51
C LEU A 107 -1.43 -9.57 0.19
N VAL A 108 -2.07 -9.12 1.27
CA VAL A 108 -3.10 -9.89 1.97
C VAL A 108 -4.49 -9.32 1.67
N PRO A 109 -5.42 -10.11 1.11
CA PRO A 109 -6.80 -9.68 0.95
C PRO A 109 -7.54 -9.76 2.29
N ILE A 110 -8.16 -8.66 2.69
CA ILE A 110 -8.90 -8.49 3.94
C ILE A 110 -10.30 -8.01 3.59
N LYS A 111 -11.32 -8.68 4.14
CA LYS A 111 -12.70 -8.27 3.93
C LYS A 111 -12.99 -7.03 4.77
N VAL A 112 -13.32 -5.92 4.13
CA VAL A 112 -13.70 -4.66 4.79
C VAL A 112 -15.16 -4.73 5.26
N GLY A 113 -16.04 -5.35 4.48
CA GLY A 113 -17.43 -5.52 4.88
C GLY A 113 -18.35 -6.02 3.76
N ASP A 114 -19.59 -6.28 4.15
CA ASP A 114 -20.69 -6.57 3.22
C ASP A 114 -21.31 -5.27 2.69
N LEU A 115 -21.77 -5.32 1.44
CA LEU A 115 -22.40 -4.20 0.73
C LEU A 115 -23.94 -4.28 0.84
N THR A 116 -24.60 -3.14 0.82
CA THR A 116 -26.04 -2.98 1.11
C THR A 116 -26.92 -3.74 0.12
N GLY A 117 -26.51 -3.82 -1.14
CA GLY A 117 -27.21 -4.56 -2.20
C GLY A 117 -26.85 -6.04 -2.31
N GLY A 118 -26.04 -6.57 -1.38
CA GLY A 118 -25.35 -7.85 -1.56
C GLY A 118 -24.02 -7.65 -2.29
N GLY A 119 -23.02 -8.43 -1.90
CA GLY A 119 -21.64 -8.23 -2.34
C GLY A 119 -20.70 -7.95 -1.18
N GLU A 120 -19.42 -7.79 -1.50
CA GLU A 120 -18.33 -7.69 -0.52
C GLU A 120 -17.31 -6.65 -1.01
N LEU A 121 -16.75 -5.89 -0.07
CA LEU A 121 -15.59 -5.03 -0.32
C LEU A 121 -14.35 -5.66 0.34
N TYR A 122 -13.28 -5.78 -0.45
CA TYR A 122 -11.98 -6.25 -0.01
C TYR A 122 -10.92 -5.15 -0.13
N GLN A 123 -10.02 -5.11 0.85
CA GLN A 123 -8.80 -4.33 0.84
C GLN A 123 -7.61 -5.28 0.71
N PHE A 124 -6.71 -5.02 -0.22
CA PHE A 124 -5.48 -5.77 -0.43
C PHE A 124 -4.35 -4.97 0.19
N VAL A 125 -3.85 -5.45 1.33
CA VAL A 125 -2.84 -4.74 2.11
C VAL A 125 -1.44 -5.21 1.73
N ARG A 126 -0.65 -4.34 1.09
CA ARG A 126 0.76 -4.59 0.78
C ARG A 126 1.63 -4.15 1.95
N LEU A 127 1.67 -4.95 3.02
CA LEU A 127 2.34 -4.60 4.29
C LEU A 127 3.80 -4.13 4.12
N GLY A 128 4.55 -4.73 3.19
CA GLY A 128 5.96 -4.36 2.98
C GLY A 128 6.20 -3.02 2.28
N LYS A 129 5.16 -2.39 1.74
CA LYS A 129 5.26 -1.12 1.00
C LYS A 129 4.26 -0.06 1.47
N GLY A 130 3.19 -0.45 2.15
CA GLY A 130 2.13 0.46 2.57
C GLY A 130 1.03 0.71 1.54
N CYS A 131 1.08 0.08 0.36
CA CYS A 131 0.05 0.24 -0.68
C CYS A 131 -1.24 -0.53 -0.33
N LEU A 132 -2.37 0.06 -0.68
CA LEU A 132 -3.70 -0.47 -0.49
C LEU A 132 -4.44 -0.44 -1.82
N SER A 133 -4.88 -1.61 -2.27
CA SER A 133 -5.77 -1.75 -3.42
C SER A 133 -7.13 -2.26 -2.94
N TYR A 134 -8.18 -2.07 -3.73
CA TYR A 134 -9.52 -2.48 -3.34
C TYR A 134 -10.19 -3.31 -4.41
N MET A 135 -11.02 -4.27 -4.00
CA MET A 135 -11.91 -4.98 -4.91
C MET A 135 -13.34 -4.96 -4.37
N VAL A 136 -14.23 -4.41 -5.18
CA VAL A 136 -15.68 -4.49 -4.99
C VAL A 136 -16.16 -5.71 -5.75
N ILE A 137 -16.84 -6.64 -5.09
CA ILE A 137 -17.46 -7.79 -5.73
C ILE A 137 -18.95 -7.74 -5.50
N SER A 138 -19.72 -7.91 -6.56
CA SER A 138 -21.15 -8.18 -6.47
C SER A 138 -21.60 -9.13 -7.56
N GLU A 139 -22.38 -10.12 -7.15
CA GLU A 139 -22.77 -11.25 -7.99
C GLU A 139 -21.54 -11.92 -8.64
N ASP A 140 -21.46 -11.93 -9.96
CA ASP A 140 -20.34 -12.46 -10.75
C ASP A 140 -19.46 -11.34 -11.34
N GLU A 141 -19.59 -10.10 -10.87
CA GLU A 141 -18.80 -8.96 -11.34
C GLU A 141 -17.90 -8.39 -10.25
N ALA A 142 -16.74 -7.88 -10.67
CA ALA A 142 -15.79 -7.20 -9.80
C ALA A 142 -15.29 -5.89 -10.42
N ALA A 143 -15.03 -4.92 -9.55
CA ALA A 143 -14.27 -3.73 -9.85
C ALA A 143 -13.01 -3.69 -8.97
N ILE A 144 -11.88 -3.27 -9.54
CA ILE A 144 -10.63 -3.06 -8.80
C ILE A 144 -10.28 -1.58 -8.80
N ILE A 145 -9.80 -1.07 -7.67
CA ILE A 145 -9.35 0.31 -7.50
C ILE A 145 -7.89 0.28 -7.01
N ASP A 146 -7.02 1.03 -7.68
CA ASP A 146 -5.58 1.19 -7.40
C ASP A 146 -4.81 -0.13 -7.39
N ALA A 147 -4.95 -0.94 -8.44
CA ALA A 147 -4.25 -2.22 -8.55
C ALA A 147 -2.73 -2.03 -8.66
N VAL A 148 -1.95 -2.69 -7.81
CA VAL A 148 -0.49 -2.80 -8.00
C VAL A 148 -0.14 -3.79 -9.13
N ARG A 149 1.11 -3.75 -9.63
CA ARG A 149 1.58 -4.60 -10.76
C ARG A 149 1.48 -6.13 -10.57
N PHE A 150 1.29 -6.63 -9.35
CA PHE A 150 1.16 -8.07 -9.06
C PHE A 150 -0.25 -8.57 -9.40
N THR A 151 -0.57 -8.53 -10.68
CA THR A 151 -1.94 -8.69 -11.18
C THR A 151 -2.58 -10.03 -10.86
N GLU A 152 -1.78 -11.11 -10.74
CA GLU A 152 -2.32 -12.44 -10.44
C GLU A 152 -3.02 -12.49 -9.08
N VAL A 153 -2.58 -11.69 -8.10
CA VAL A 153 -3.22 -11.59 -6.79
C VAL A 153 -4.69 -11.20 -6.94
N PHE A 154 -4.98 -10.26 -7.84
CA PHE A 154 -6.34 -9.78 -8.07
C PHE A 154 -7.14 -10.72 -8.95
N THR A 155 -6.56 -11.19 -10.06
CA THR A 155 -7.29 -12.05 -11.01
C THR A 155 -7.61 -13.41 -10.40
N ASP A 156 -6.70 -13.98 -9.61
CA ASP A 156 -6.94 -15.26 -8.91
C ASP A 156 -7.90 -15.09 -7.74
N PHE A 157 -7.86 -13.95 -7.03
CA PHE A 157 -8.84 -13.67 -5.98
C PHE A 157 -10.25 -13.54 -6.55
N ALA A 158 -10.43 -12.77 -7.63
CA ALA A 158 -11.72 -12.66 -8.32
C ALA A 158 -12.22 -14.03 -8.81
N LYS A 159 -11.36 -14.85 -9.42
CA LYS A 159 -11.70 -16.23 -9.81
C LYS A 159 -12.12 -17.08 -8.62
N SER A 160 -11.44 -16.98 -7.48
CA SER A 160 -11.78 -17.72 -6.25
C SER A 160 -13.17 -17.34 -5.70
N LYS A 161 -13.63 -16.13 -6.03
CA LYS A 161 -14.95 -15.59 -5.70
C LYS A 161 -16.00 -15.86 -6.79
N ASN A 162 -15.64 -16.54 -7.87
CA ASN A 162 -16.46 -16.73 -9.07
C ASN A 162 -16.91 -15.40 -9.71
N ALA A 163 -16.08 -14.35 -9.61
CA ALA A 163 -16.34 -13.04 -10.17
C ALA A 163 -15.41 -12.74 -11.36
N VAL A 164 -15.90 -11.93 -12.29
CA VAL A 164 -15.19 -11.44 -13.47
C VAL A 164 -14.92 -9.95 -13.27
N ILE A 165 -13.66 -9.55 -13.39
CA ILE A 165 -13.27 -8.14 -13.31
C ILE A 165 -13.80 -7.43 -14.57
N LYS A 166 -14.68 -6.44 -14.39
CA LYS A 166 -15.30 -5.64 -15.46
C LYS A 166 -14.78 -4.21 -15.51
N HIS A 167 -14.31 -3.71 -14.37
CA HIS A 167 -13.87 -2.33 -14.22
C HIS A 167 -12.57 -2.28 -13.42
N VAL A 168 -11.64 -1.44 -13.86
CA VAL A 168 -10.40 -1.17 -13.14
C VAL A 168 -10.19 0.34 -13.12
N PHE A 169 -9.96 0.89 -11.94
CA PHE A 169 -9.82 2.32 -11.72
C PHE A 169 -8.46 2.60 -11.07
N ASP A 170 -7.80 3.66 -11.51
CA ASP A 170 -6.77 4.30 -10.70
C ASP A 170 -7.29 5.66 -10.23
N THR A 171 -7.14 5.96 -8.93
CA THR A 171 -7.53 7.23 -8.30
C THR A 171 -6.71 8.40 -8.86
N HIS A 172 -5.47 8.13 -9.25
CA HIS A 172 -4.52 9.08 -9.81
C HIS A 172 -3.41 8.34 -10.57
N LEU A 173 -2.56 9.07 -11.30
CA LEU A 173 -1.36 8.46 -11.90
C LEU A 173 -0.28 8.27 -10.82
N HIS A 174 -0.23 7.07 -10.25
CA HIS A 174 0.68 6.66 -9.17
C HIS A 174 2.16 6.93 -9.49
N ALA A 175 2.93 7.28 -8.46
CA ALA A 175 4.36 7.61 -8.55
C ALA A 175 5.25 6.74 -7.66
N ASP A 176 4.68 5.91 -6.79
CA ASP A 176 5.36 5.09 -5.80
C ASP A 176 5.35 3.59 -6.15
N HIS A 177 4.39 3.17 -6.99
CA HIS A 177 4.26 1.84 -7.52
C HIS A 177 3.81 1.84 -8.99
N ILE A 178 4.10 0.75 -9.67
CA ILE A 178 3.64 0.51 -11.03
C ILE A 178 2.22 -0.02 -10.96
N SER A 179 1.29 0.69 -11.61
CA SER A 179 -0.11 0.26 -11.70
C SER A 179 -0.23 -1.02 -12.52
N GLY A 180 -0.93 -1.99 -11.93
CA GLY A 180 -1.40 -3.20 -12.60
C GLY A 180 -2.67 -2.98 -13.41
N GLY A 181 -3.31 -1.81 -13.30
CA GLY A 181 -4.67 -1.60 -13.80
C GLY A 181 -4.81 -1.81 -15.30
N ARG A 182 -3.86 -1.27 -16.08
CA ARG A 182 -3.78 -1.48 -17.53
C ARG A 182 -3.60 -2.95 -17.90
N HIS A 183 -2.77 -3.70 -17.17
CA HIS A 183 -2.51 -5.10 -17.48
C HIS A 183 -3.72 -5.98 -17.16
N ILE A 184 -4.36 -5.76 -16.00
CA ILE A 184 -5.61 -6.44 -15.63
C ILE A 184 -6.69 -6.18 -16.68
N ALA A 185 -6.85 -4.93 -17.13
CA ALA A 185 -7.82 -4.60 -18.16
C ALA A 185 -7.56 -5.30 -19.50
N GLN A 186 -6.28 -5.41 -19.89
CA GLN A 186 -5.89 -6.16 -21.09
C GLN A 186 -6.14 -7.67 -20.96
N GLU A 187 -5.85 -8.26 -19.80
CA GLU A 187 -6.04 -9.69 -19.55
C GLU A 187 -7.53 -10.08 -19.48
N THR A 188 -8.34 -9.23 -18.84
CA THR A 188 -9.75 -9.55 -18.51
C THR A 188 -10.76 -8.97 -19.50
N GLY A 189 -10.35 -8.00 -20.33
CA GLY A 189 -11.25 -7.19 -21.14
C GLY A 189 -12.04 -6.15 -20.35
N ALA A 190 -11.65 -5.87 -19.10
CA ALA A 190 -12.25 -4.82 -18.27
C ALA A 190 -12.02 -3.41 -18.86
N THR A 191 -12.89 -2.47 -18.47
CA THR A 191 -12.69 -1.06 -18.78
C THR A 191 -11.68 -0.46 -17.79
N TYR A 192 -10.61 0.15 -18.30
CA TYR A 192 -9.62 0.87 -17.49
C TYR A 192 -9.94 2.36 -17.43
N TYR A 193 -10.19 2.87 -16.22
CA TYR A 193 -10.53 4.26 -15.95
C TYR A 193 -9.34 5.00 -15.32
N LEU A 194 -9.05 6.20 -15.82
CA LEU A 194 -7.95 7.03 -15.34
C LEU A 194 -8.36 8.52 -15.40
N PRO A 195 -7.97 9.37 -14.44
CA PRO A 195 -8.31 10.79 -14.47
C PRO A 195 -7.66 11.50 -15.67
N PRO A 196 -8.44 12.19 -16.53
CA PRO A 196 -7.89 12.85 -17.72
C PRO A 196 -6.77 13.84 -17.44
N LYS A 197 -6.84 14.56 -16.32
CA LYS A 197 -5.84 15.57 -15.93
C LYS A 197 -4.49 14.98 -15.51
N ASP A 198 -4.46 13.71 -15.09
CA ASP A 198 -3.22 12.98 -14.85
C ASP A 198 -2.76 12.20 -16.09
N ALA A 199 -3.60 12.16 -17.13
CA ALA A 199 -3.46 11.28 -18.27
C ALA A 199 -3.23 12.01 -19.60
N GLU A 200 -2.78 13.27 -19.58
CA GLU A 200 -2.55 14.05 -20.80
C GLU A 200 -1.44 13.46 -21.70
N GLU A 201 -0.45 12.81 -21.07
CA GLU A 201 0.73 12.27 -21.76
C GLU A 201 0.75 10.74 -21.85
N VAL A 202 -0.34 10.05 -21.50
CA VAL A 202 -0.39 8.58 -21.57
C VAL A 202 -0.45 8.12 -23.02
N VAL A 203 0.21 7.00 -23.33
CA VAL A 203 0.32 6.48 -24.71
C VAL A 203 -0.54 5.24 -24.96
N PHE A 204 -1.64 5.10 -24.21
CA PHE A 204 -2.60 4.01 -24.33
C PHE A 204 -4.04 4.53 -24.17
N ASN A 205 -5.01 3.70 -24.54
CA ASN A 205 -6.43 4.04 -24.38
C ASN A 205 -6.89 3.81 -22.95
N TYR A 206 -7.74 4.71 -22.47
CA TYR A 206 -8.42 4.63 -21.18
C TYR A 206 -9.83 5.24 -21.32
N ALA A 207 -10.73 4.90 -20.39
CA ALA A 207 -11.98 5.59 -20.21
C ALA A 207 -11.78 6.77 -19.25
N PRO A 208 -12.27 7.98 -19.57
CA PRO A 208 -12.07 9.14 -18.71
C PRO A 208 -12.79 8.94 -17.37
N LEU A 209 -12.04 9.10 -16.29
CA LEU A 209 -12.58 9.15 -14.94
C LEU A 209 -12.90 10.62 -14.59
N GLU A 210 -14.17 10.97 -14.62
CA GLU A 210 -14.65 12.34 -14.41
C GLU A 210 -15.58 12.42 -13.19
N ASP A 211 -15.69 13.62 -12.61
CA ASP A 211 -16.58 13.90 -11.49
C ASP A 211 -18.03 13.46 -11.77
N GLY A 212 -18.64 12.76 -10.81
CA GLY A 212 -20.00 12.24 -10.94
C GLY A 212 -20.14 11.01 -11.84
N LEU A 213 -19.06 10.51 -12.46
CA LEU A 213 -19.09 9.19 -13.10
C LEU A 213 -19.56 8.17 -12.09
N THR A 214 -20.56 7.39 -12.46
CA THR A 214 -21.07 6.28 -11.66
C THR A 214 -20.96 5.01 -12.48
N VAL A 215 -20.25 4.02 -11.94
CA VAL A 215 -20.12 2.70 -12.55
C VAL A 215 -20.82 1.69 -11.67
N GLN A 216 -21.71 0.91 -12.29
CA GLN A 216 -22.43 -0.17 -11.64
C GLN A 216 -21.60 -1.46 -11.68
N VAL A 217 -21.57 -2.20 -10.56
CA VAL A 217 -20.94 -3.52 -10.45
C VAL A 217 -22.01 -4.53 -10.02
N GLY A 218 -22.35 -5.49 -10.89
CA GLY A 218 -23.42 -6.47 -10.65
C GLY A 218 -24.83 -5.87 -10.61
N ALA A 219 -25.85 -6.66 -10.25
CA ALA A 219 -27.24 -6.18 -10.20
C ALA A 219 -27.55 -5.28 -9.00
N SER A 220 -26.72 -5.28 -7.96
CA SER A 220 -26.77 -4.28 -6.90
C SER A 220 -26.32 -2.93 -7.45
N GLN A 221 -27.02 -1.86 -7.10
CA GLN A 221 -26.59 -0.47 -7.34
C GLN A 221 -25.38 -0.12 -6.47
N ILE A 222 -24.26 -0.85 -6.61
CA ILE A 222 -23.00 -0.40 -6.04
C ILE A 222 -22.47 0.65 -6.99
N ASP A 223 -22.89 1.86 -6.70
CA ASP A 223 -22.37 3.05 -7.35
C ASP A 223 -20.95 3.24 -6.86
N VAL A 224 -19.99 3.04 -7.76
CA VAL A 224 -18.64 3.59 -7.61
C VAL A 224 -18.71 4.99 -8.19
N SER A 225 -18.98 5.98 -7.32
CA SER A 225 -19.13 7.38 -7.73
C SER A 225 -17.81 8.11 -7.59
N ALA A 226 -17.31 8.60 -8.71
CA ALA A 226 -16.11 9.44 -8.75
C ALA A 226 -16.41 10.83 -8.16
N LEU A 227 -15.55 11.26 -7.25
CA LEU A 227 -15.54 12.59 -6.65
C LEU A 227 -14.21 13.25 -6.98
N TYR A 228 -14.24 14.32 -7.76
CA TYR A 228 -13.03 15.07 -8.08
C TYR A 228 -12.43 15.69 -6.82
N SER A 229 -11.21 15.29 -6.48
CA SER A 229 -10.55 15.57 -5.21
C SER A 229 -9.07 15.91 -5.44
N PRO A 230 -8.75 17.02 -6.14
CA PRO A 230 -7.37 17.37 -6.47
C PRO A 230 -6.59 17.73 -5.21
N GLY A 231 -5.27 17.55 -5.26
CA GLY A 231 -4.36 17.95 -4.21
C GLY A 231 -3.05 17.20 -4.25
N HIS A 232 -3.11 15.86 -4.14
CA HIS A 232 -1.93 15.00 -4.31
C HIS A 232 -1.43 15.03 -5.75
N THR A 233 -2.36 14.81 -6.68
CA THR A 233 -2.23 15.17 -8.09
C THR A 233 -3.37 16.09 -8.51
N ILE A 234 -3.23 16.76 -9.64
CA ILE A 234 -4.32 17.58 -10.21
C ILE A 234 -5.49 16.72 -10.71
N GLY A 235 -5.25 15.46 -11.09
CA GLY A 235 -6.27 14.51 -11.50
C GLY A 235 -6.85 13.67 -10.36
N SER A 236 -6.31 13.77 -9.13
CA SER A 236 -6.72 12.92 -8.02
C SER A 236 -8.24 12.87 -7.87
N THR A 237 -8.76 11.64 -7.83
CA THR A 237 -10.18 11.33 -7.77
C THR A 237 -10.43 10.32 -6.66
N SER A 238 -11.39 10.63 -5.81
CA SER A 238 -11.87 9.73 -4.75
C SER A 238 -13.09 8.96 -5.23
N PHE A 239 -13.40 7.86 -4.56
CA PHE A 239 -14.58 7.07 -4.84
C PHE A 239 -15.46 6.93 -3.61
N ILE A 240 -16.77 7.09 -3.79
CA ILE A 240 -17.74 6.62 -2.82
C ILE A 240 -18.24 5.27 -3.32
N VAL A 241 -18.17 4.25 -2.46
CA VAL A 241 -18.65 2.89 -2.73
C VAL A 241 -19.79 2.57 -1.76
N ASP A 242 -20.92 2.12 -2.31
CA ASP A 242 -22.10 1.69 -1.55
C ASP A 242 -22.62 2.75 -0.56
N SER A 243 -22.41 4.04 -0.87
CA SER A 243 -22.73 5.19 0.01
C SER A 243 -22.14 5.09 1.43
N LYS A 244 -21.14 4.24 1.65
CA LYS A 244 -20.63 3.89 2.99
C LYS A 244 -19.11 4.02 3.09
N TYR A 245 -18.41 3.74 2.00
CA TYR A 245 -16.96 3.74 1.98
C TYR A 245 -16.46 4.88 1.10
N LEU A 246 -15.54 5.69 1.63
CA LEU A 246 -14.87 6.76 0.90
C LEU A 246 -13.42 6.33 0.63
N LEU A 247 -13.12 5.95 -0.60
CA LEU A 247 -11.77 5.65 -1.03
C LEU A 247 -11.09 6.95 -1.45
N THR A 248 -10.11 7.38 -0.68
CA THR A 248 -9.55 8.74 -0.75
C THR A 248 -8.32 8.86 -1.63
N GLY A 249 -7.85 7.77 -2.24
CA GLY A 249 -6.56 7.72 -2.91
C GLY A 249 -5.46 8.19 -1.95
N ASP A 250 -4.56 9.04 -2.46
CA ASP A 250 -3.48 9.66 -1.69
C ASP A 250 -3.82 11.08 -1.21
N ILE A 251 -5.11 11.40 -1.02
CA ILE A 251 -5.53 12.72 -0.51
C ILE A 251 -5.59 12.75 1.02
N LEU A 252 -6.25 11.77 1.62
CA LEU A 252 -6.47 11.67 3.08
C LEU A 252 -6.12 10.26 3.54
N PHE A 253 -5.31 10.17 4.60
CA PHE A 253 -4.84 8.93 5.22
C PHE A 253 -5.41 8.80 6.64
N ILE A 254 -5.07 7.72 7.37
CA ILE A 254 -5.57 7.52 8.73
C ILE A 254 -4.91 8.49 9.72
N ASP A 255 -3.58 8.55 9.72
CA ASP A 255 -2.81 9.49 10.56
C ASP A 255 -2.01 10.46 9.69
N SER A 256 -2.49 10.89 8.51
CA SER A 256 -1.78 11.90 7.69
C SER A 256 -2.64 12.43 6.54
N ILE A 257 -2.06 13.30 5.71
CA ILE A 257 -2.64 13.80 4.46
C ILE A 257 -1.64 13.64 3.29
N GLY A 258 -2.15 13.72 2.07
CA GLY A 258 -1.35 13.66 0.85
C GLY A 258 -0.33 14.76 0.70
N ARG A 259 0.77 14.47 0.01
CA ARG A 259 1.77 15.47 -0.42
C ARG A 259 1.48 15.99 -1.84
N PRO A 260 1.54 17.30 -2.11
CA PRO A 260 1.22 17.87 -3.43
C PRO A 260 2.41 17.96 -4.41
N ASP A 261 3.62 17.54 -4.03
CA ASP A 261 4.87 17.87 -4.74
C ASP A 261 5.35 16.84 -5.76
N LEU A 262 4.82 15.61 -5.78
CA LEU A 262 5.39 14.52 -6.58
C LEU A 262 5.24 14.69 -8.10
N ALA A 263 4.44 15.65 -8.56
CA ALA A 263 4.39 16.03 -9.97
C ALA A 263 5.22 17.28 -10.32
N GLY A 264 5.93 17.87 -9.35
CA GLY A 264 6.79 19.04 -9.55
C GLY A 264 6.08 20.40 -9.47
N LEU A 265 4.83 20.43 -8.98
CA LEU A 265 3.97 21.63 -8.90
C LEU A 265 3.44 21.87 -7.46
N ALA A 266 4.28 21.62 -6.46
CA ALA A 266 3.87 21.66 -5.04
C ALA A 266 3.10 22.94 -4.66
N GLU A 267 3.59 24.12 -5.08
CA GLU A 267 2.95 25.41 -4.77
C GLU A 267 1.56 25.55 -5.40
N ASP A 268 1.34 24.97 -6.58
CA ASP A 268 0.09 25.14 -7.32
C ASP A 268 -1.05 24.28 -6.75
N TRP A 269 -0.73 23.15 -6.09
CA TRP A 269 -1.74 22.17 -5.65
C TRP A 269 -2.02 22.15 -4.15
N VAL A 270 -1.24 22.88 -3.34
CA VAL A 270 -1.53 23.08 -1.91
C VAL A 270 -2.97 23.60 -1.70
N GLY A 271 -3.37 24.61 -2.49
CA GLY A 271 -4.70 25.21 -2.40
C GLY A 271 -5.81 24.21 -2.77
N ASP A 272 -5.59 23.40 -3.80
CA ASP A 272 -6.51 22.34 -4.21
C ASP A 272 -6.66 21.27 -3.12
N LEU A 273 -5.54 20.84 -2.52
CA LEU A 273 -5.55 19.87 -1.42
C LEU A 273 -6.34 20.40 -0.22
N ARG A 274 -6.08 21.64 0.20
CA ARG A 274 -6.79 22.28 1.32
C ARG A 274 -8.29 22.39 1.04
N GLU A 275 -8.66 22.84 -0.14
CA GLU A 275 -10.06 22.95 -0.58
C GLU A 275 -10.75 21.58 -0.57
N THR A 276 -10.07 20.53 -1.05
CA THR A 276 -10.58 19.16 -1.01
C THR A 276 -10.82 18.68 0.42
N LEU A 277 -9.82 18.80 1.29
CA LEU A 277 -9.90 18.32 2.68
C LEU A 277 -10.89 19.12 3.52
N TYR A 278 -10.94 20.45 3.37
CA TYR A 278 -11.64 21.35 4.31
C TYR A 278 -12.97 21.86 3.80
N ARG A 279 -13.27 21.71 2.51
CA ARG A 279 -14.60 22.00 1.97
C ARG A 279 -15.24 20.75 1.41
N ARG A 280 -14.65 20.12 0.39
CA ARG A 280 -15.30 19.00 -0.32
C ARG A 280 -15.60 17.82 0.60
N TYR A 281 -14.61 17.36 1.39
CA TYR A 281 -14.83 16.24 2.31
C TYR A 281 -15.70 16.61 3.51
N ARG A 282 -15.72 17.89 3.92
CA ARG A 282 -16.60 18.37 5.01
C ARG A 282 -18.07 18.39 4.62
N ASP A 283 -18.38 18.47 3.32
CA ASP A 283 -19.74 18.38 2.80
C ASP A 283 -20.24 16.92 2.71
N LEU A 284 -19.38 15.92 2.96
CA LEU A 284 -19.74 14.51 2.96
C LEU A 284 -20.28 14.06 4.33
N ALA A 285 -20.96 12.92 4.34
CA ALA A 285 -21.49 12.33 5.57
C ALA A 285 -20.34 11.83 6.48
N GLU A 286 -20.36 12.24 7.74
CA GLU A 286 -19.29 11.91 8.71
C GLU A 286 -19.24 10.42 9.08
N ASP A 287 -20.27 9.64 8.76
CA ASP A 287 -20.34 8.20 9.02
C ASP A 287 -19.69 7.34 7.92
N LEU A 288 -19.23 7.96 6.82
CA LEU A 288 -18.42 7.28 5.82
C LEU A 288 -17.14 6.69 6.44
N VAL A 289 -16.77 5.50 5.99
CA VAL A 289 -15.52 4.83 6.35
C VAL A 289 -14.47 5.17 5.31
N VAL A 290 -13.42 5.87 5.72
CA VAL A 290 -12.30 6.25 4.87
C VAL A 290 -11.37 5.08 4.63
N LEU A 291 -10.97 4.91 3.37
CA LEU A 291 -10.14 3.85 2.83
C LEU A 291 -9.05 4.46 1.91
N PRO A 292 -7.85 4.76 2.43
CA PRO A 292 -6.79 5.42 1.64
C PRO A 292 -6.11 4.46 0.65
N ALA A 293 -5.42 4.97 -0.38
CA ALA A 293 -4.59 4.11 -1.24
C ALA A 293 -3.27 3.69 -0.58
N HIS A 294 -2.94 4.28 0.57
CA HIS A 294 -1.70 4.05 1.27
C HIS A 294 -1.83 4.18 2.80
N PHE A 295 -0.92 3.53 3.52
CA PHE A 295 -0.66 3.75 4.94
C PHE A 295 0.85 3.80 5.20
N MET A 296 1.25 4.39 6.32
CA MET A 296 2.63 4.74 6.62
C MET A 296 3.21 3.93 7.77
N ILE A 297 2.43 3.70 8.82
CA ILE A 297 2.89 3.01 10.03
C ILE A 297 1.94 1.89 10.44
N ILE A 298 2.48 0.89 11.13
CA ILE A 298 1.69 -0.28 11.53
C ILE A 298 0.54 0.07 12.49
N ASP A 299 0.65 1.17 13.24
CA ASP A 299 -0.39 1.66 14.14
C ASP A 299 -1.67 2.12 13.41
N GLU A 300 -1.61 2.33 12.08
CA GLU A 300 -2.81 2.60 11.26
C GLU A 300 -3.59 1.32 10.90
N LEU A 301 -3.04 0.14 11.20
CA LEU A 301 -3.68 -1.15 10.99
C LEU A 301 -4.62 -1.47 12.16
N ASN A 302 -5.89 -1.70 11.86
CA ASN A 302 -6.89 -2.15 12.84
C ASN A 302 -6.65 -3.61 13.28
N GLU A 303 -7.29 -4.02 14.38
CA GLU A 303 -7.21 -5.40 14.89
C GLU A 303 -7.69 -6.47 13.89
N ASP A 304 -8.58 -6.10 12.96
CA ASP A 304 -9.05 -6.97 11.89
C ASP A 304 -8.14 -6.96 10.64
N GLY A 305 -7.04 -6.20 10.71
CA GLY A 305 -6.06 -6.01 9.65
C GLY A 305 -6.47 -4.98 8.59
N THR A 306 -7.63 -4.33 8.70
CA THR A 306 -7.99 -3.25 7.78
C THR A 306 -7.21 -1.97 8.10
N VAL A 307 -6.96 -1.15 7.08
CA VAL A 307 -6.61 0.26 7.26
C VAL A 307 -7.85 1.07 6.91
N ALA A 308 -8.58 1.47 7.94
CA ALA A 308 -9.87 2.15 7.78
C ALA A 308 -10.23 2.95 9.04
N LYS A 309 -10.88 4.11 8.86
CA LYS A 309 -11.39 4.90 9.98
C LYS A 309 -12.61 5.73 9.56
N ARG A 310 -13.52 6.02 10.50
CA ARG A 310 -14.69 6.85 10.21
C ARG A 310 -14.25 8.29 9.91
N LEU A 311 -14.82 8.91 8.87
CA LEU A 311 -14.45 10.25 8.41
C LEU A 311 -14.60 11.30 9.53
N GLY A 312 -15.68 11.22 10.32
CA GLY A 312 -15.88 12.10 11.47
C GLY A 312 -14.80 11.97 12.55
N ASP A 313 -14.24 10.77 12.77
CA ASP A 313 -13.16 10.57 13.72
C ASP A 313 -11.85 11.13 13.17
N LEU A 314 -11.59 11.01 11.87
CA LEU A 314 -10.44 11.66 11.22
C LEU A 314 -10.50 13.17 11.35
N PHE A 315 -11.67 13.78 11.17
CA PHE A 315 -11.82 15.22 11.42
C PHE A 315 -11.51 15.63 12.86
N ALA A 316 -11.60 14.73 13.84
CA ALA A 316 -11.28 15.03 15.22
C ALA A 316 -9.81 14.73 15.58
N GLU A 317 -9.20 13.73 14.95
CA GLU A 317 -7.95 13.12 15.41
C GLU A 317 -6.77 13.28 14.43
N ASN A 318 -7.01 13.37 13.12
CA ASN A 318 -5.94 13.42 12.12
C ASN A 318 -5.22 14.77 12.18
N HIS A 319 -3.91 14.73 12.43
CA HIS A 319 -3.09 15.92 12.65
C HIS A 319 -2.81 16.74 11.38
N GLY A 320 -2.95 16.14 10.20
CA GLY A 320 -2.91 16.85 8.92
C GLY A 320 -4.19 17.64 8.63
N LEU A 321 -5.26 17.41 9.42
CA LEU A 321 -6.51 18.15 9.34
C LEU A 321 -6.59 19.25 10.41
N ASN A 322 -7.52 20.18 10.24
CA ASN A 322 -7.80 21.28 11.19
C ASN A 322 -6.69 22.31 11.38
N ILE A 323 -5.70 22.37 10.47
CA ILE A 323 -4.71 23.45 10.44
C ILE A 323 -5.41 24.75 10.02
N GLU A 324 -5.72 25.62 10.99
CA GLU A 324 -6.53 26.82 10.79
C GLU A 324 -5.90 27.78 9.76
N SER A 325 -4.60 28.05 9.91
CA SER A 325 -3.87 28.97 9.03
C SER A 325 -3.55 28.32 7.68
N GLU A 326 -3.89 29.00 6.59
CA GLU A 326 -3.52 28.60 5.23
C GLU A 326 -1.99 28.61 5.05
N GLU A 327 -1.30 29.58 5.65
CA GLU A 327 0.17 29.66 5.62
C GLU A 327 0.81 28.48 6.38
N GLU A 328 0.24 28.10 7.53
CA GLU A 328 0.73 26.95 8.30
C GLU A 328 0.47 25.63 7.57
N PHE A 329 -0.70 25.50 6.94
CA PHE A 329 -1.03 24.34 6.10
C PHE A 329 -0.04 24.22 4.94
N HIS A 330 0.20 25.33 4.23
CA HIS A 330 1.18 25.36 3.14
C HIS A 330 2.55 24.90 3.61
N ARG A 331 3.09 25.51 4.67
CA ARG A 331 4.41 25.13 5.21
C ARG A 331 4.46 23.67 5.63
N THR A 332 3.39 23.14 6.20
CA THR A 332 3.31 21.72 6.59
C THR A 332 3.50 20.82 5.37
N VAL A 333 2.77 21.09 4.28
CA VAL A 333 2.79 20.25 3.07
C VAL A 333 3.90 20.60 2.06
N THR A 334 4.71 21.64 2.29
CA THR A 334 5.84 22.00 1.42
C THR A 334 7.21 21.90 2.07
N ASP A 335 7.33 22.23 3.36
CA ASP A 335 8.64 22.38 4.02
C ASP A 335 9.06 21.10 4.77
N ASN A 336 8.10 20.27 5.17
CA ASN A 336 8.32 19.05 5.96
C ASN A 336 8.12 17.76 5.13
N LEU A 337 8.44 17.82 3.83
CA LEU A 337 8.23 16.69 2.94
C LEU A 337 9.26 15.57 3.17
N PRO A 338 8.82 14.30 3.26
CA PRO A 338 9.76 13.19 3.27
C PRO A 338 10.51 13.11 1.93
N PRO A 339 11.63 12.37 1.88
CA PRO A 339 12.30 12.07 0.61
C PRO A 339 11.31 11.56 -0.42
N GLN A 340 11.54 11.86 -1.69
CA GLN A 340 10.67 11.34 -2.74
C GLN A 340 10.72 9.80 -2.78
N PRO A 341 9.65 9.13 -3.24
CA PRO A 341 9.66 7.70 -3.48
C PRO A 341 10.81 7.30 -4.40
N ASN A 342 11.33 6.09 -4.20
CA ASN A 342 12.36 5.55 -5.08
C ASN A 342 11.85 5.48 -6.52
N ALA A 343 12.67 5.90 -7.48
CA ALA A 343 12.38 5.87 -8.92
C ALA A 343 11.05 6.53 -9.34
N TYR A 344 10.53 7.52 -8.59
CA TYR A 344 9.19 8.06 -8.81
C TYR A 344 8.96 8.60 -10.24
N GLU A 345 9.96 9.25 -10.82
CA GLU A 345 9.88 9.75 -12.20
C GLU A 345 9.78 8.60 -13.20
N GLN A 346 10.60 7.56 -13.03
CA GLN A 346 10.57 6.37 -13.87
C GLN A 346 9.24 5.63 -13.72
N ILE A 347 8.73 5.48 -12.49
CA ILE A 347 7.43 4.85 -12.22
C ILE A 347 6.31 5.60 -12.96
N ARG A 348 6.29 6.93 -12.89
CA ARG A 348 5.33 7.73 -13.67
C ARG A 348 5.47 7.48 -15.17
N LEU A 349 6.68 7.37 -15.71
CA LEU A 349 6.90 7.04 -17.13
C LEU A 349 6.39 5.62 -17.48
N VAL A 350 6.52 4.64 -16.58
CA VAL A 350 5.94 3.29 -16.74
C VAL A 350 4.42 3.38 -16.75
N ASN A 351 3.83 4.09 -15.79
CA ASN A 351 2.38 4.23 -15.64
C ASN A 351 1.75 5.05 -16.78
N MET A 352 2.52 5.95 -17.41
CA MET A 352 2.14 6.61 -18.66
C MET A 352 2.27 5.71 -19.90
N GLY A 353 2.89 4.53 -19.76
CA GLY A 353 3.15 3.60 -20.85
C GLY A 353 4.32 3.99 -21.76
N LYS A 354 5.13 4.99 -21.37
CA LYS A 354 6.24 5.52 -22.16
C LYS A 354 7.48 4.64 -22.12
N ILE A 355 7.66 3.88 -21.04
CA ILE A 355 8.74 2.90 -20.89
C ILE A 355 8.16 1.56 -20.40
N THR A 356 8.90 0.48 -20.62
CA THR A 356 8.52 -0.88 -20.16
C THR A 356 9.77 -1.60 -19.66
N PRO A 357 10.15 -1.35 -18.39
CA PRO A 357 11.29 -2.00 -17.74
C PRO A 357 11.09 -3.51 -17.61
N GLU A 358 12.20 -4.25 -17.53
CA GLU A 358 12.16 -5.69 -17.23
C GLU A 358 11.72 -5.95 -15.78
N ASN A 359 11.22 -7.15 -15.48
CA ASN A 359 10.62 -7.47 -14.17
C ASN A 359 11.54 -7.22 -12.96
N ASP A 360 12.84 -7.47 -13.11
CA ASP A 360 13.80 -7.20 -12.03
C ASP A 360 14.00 -5.70 -11.82
N GLU A 361 14.06 -4.90 -12.89
CA GLU A 361 14.13 -3.44 -12.81
C GLU A 361 12.87 -2.85 -12.17
N GLN A 362 11.68 -3.33 -12.55
CA GLN A 362 10.42 -2.94 -11.89
C GLN A 362 10.43 -3.23 -10.38
N THR A 363 11.02 -4.35 -9.98
CA THR A 363 11.16 -4.69 -8.56
C THR A 363 12.09 -3.71 -7.86
N GLU A 364 13.22 -3.38 -8.46
CA GLU A 364 14.17 -2.40 -7.90
C GLU A 364 13.57 -1.00 -7.79
N MET A 365 12.73 -0.60 -8.75
CA MET A 365 12.02 0.68 -8.72
C MET A 365 11.08 0.81 -7.51
N GLU A 366 10.37 -0.26 -7.15
CA GLU A 366 9.38 -0.22 -6.06
C GLU A 366 9.93 -0.55 -4.67
N ILE A 367 11.16 -1.08 -4.56
CA ILE A 367 11.76 -1.43 -3.27
C ILE A 367 11.92 -0.18 -2.38
N GLY A 368 11.72 -0.36 -1.08
CA GLY A 368 11.86 0.67 -0.05
C GLY A 368 10.51 1.04 0.59
N PRO A 369 10.52 1.95 1.58
CA PRO A 369 9.33 2.31 2.34
C PRO A 369 8.30 3.10 1.50
N ASN A 370 7.11 3.29 2.08
CA ASN A 370 6.13 4.29 1.62
C ASN A 370 6.67 5.71 1.88
N ARG A 371 6.45 6.64 0.95
CA ARG A 371 6.80 8.07 1.10
C ARG A 371 5.74 9.03 0.52
N CYS A 372 4.47 8.59 0.43
CA CYS A 372 3.38 9.33 -0.20
C CYS A 372 2.66 10.34 0.72
N ALA A 373 2.84 10.26 2.03
CA ALA A 373 2.15 11.13 2.99
C ALA A 373 3.05 12.18 3.64
N VAL A 374 2.44 13.24 4.18
CA VAL A 374 3.07 14.26 5.02
C VAL A 374 2.59 14.10 6.46
N ARG A 375 3.52 14.15 7.42
CA ARG A 375 3.28 14.03 8.86
C ARG A 375 3.82 15.25 9.61
#